data_AF-M1ZSJ1-F1
#
_entry.id   AF-M1ZSJ1-F1
#
_cell.length_a   1.000
_cell.length_b   1.000
_cell.length_c   1.000
_cell.angle_alpha   90.00
_cell.angle_beta   90.00
_cell.angle_gamma   90.00
#
_symmetry.space_group_name_H-M   'P 1'
#
loop_
_entity.id
_entity.type
_entity.pdbx_description
1 polymer ?
#
loop_
_entity_poly.entity_id
_entity_poly.type
_entity_poly.pdbx_seq_one_letter_code
_entity_poly.pdbx_strand_id
1 'polypeptide(L)'
;MPNYINRAEKVIENIYENGYINLVWRSMDRKEICLGKTYFNNIRYNKGIEVIDINKCSYNMVEMDCIELLYKVNKKNSSVDIERLCKIFCEFESLNDESYKFILYMLSYPYSLIKCCTKYMKEKDSDKEKHYMDRFNKAMKLDSNSFV
;
A
#
# COMPACT_ATOMS: atom_id res chain seq x y z
N MET A 1 -0.95 -20.25 6.49
CA MET A 1 -1.49 -19.91 5.15
C MET A 1 -2.95 -19.50 5.21
N PRO A 2 -3.90 -20.28 5.79
CA PRO A 2 -5.33 -19.92 5.78
C PRO A 2 -5.61 -18.51 6.31
N ASN A 3 -4.90 -18.09 7.37
CA ASN A 3 -5.05 -16.76 7.95
C ASN A 3 -4.77 -15.61 6.96
N TYR A 4 -3.76 -15.72 6.09
CA TYR A 4 -3.45 -14.65 5.12
C TYR A 4 -4.43 -14.60 3.95
N ILE A 5 -4.99 -15.75 3.56
CA ILE A 5 -6.02 -15.80 2.51
C ILE A 5 -7.31 -15.19 3.05
N ASN A 6 -7.78 -15.64 4.22
CA ASN A 6 -8.96 -15.09 4.88
C ASN A 6 -8.82 -13.56 5.11
N ARG A 7 -7.63 -13.10 5.51
CA ARG A 7 -7.34 -11.68 5.66
C ARG A 7 -7.42 -10.93 4.33
N ALA A 8 -6.87 -11.49 3.25
CA ALA A 8 -6.94 -10.86 1.93
C ALA A 8 -8.38 -10.76 1.43
N GLU A 9 -9.19 -11.80 1.62
CA GLU A 9 -10.61 -11.82 1.29
C GLU A 9 -11.37 -10.75 2.08
N LYS A 10 -11.20 -10.73 3.41
CA LYS A 10 -11.84 -9.73 4.28
C LYS A 10 -11.45 -8.29 3.94
N VAL A 11 -10.18 -8.06 3.56
CA VAL A 11 -9.73 -6.74 3.08
C VAL A 11 -10.46 -6.34 1.80
N ILE A 12 -10.59 -7.26 0.84
CA ILE A 12 -11.29 -7.00 -0.42
C ILE A 12 -12.76 -6.72 -0.17
N GLU A 13 -13.44 -7.54 0.63
CA GLU A 13 -14.84 -7.35 1.05
C GLU A 13 -15.03 -5.97 1.68
N ASN A 14 -14.20 -5.63 2.67
CA ASN A 14 -14.27 -4.32 3.33
C ASN A 14 -14.08 -3.16 2.34
N ILE A 15 -13.16 -3.26 1.37
CA ILE A 15 -12.97 -2.20 0.36
C ILE A 15 -14.22 -2.05 -0.50
N TYR A 16 -14.81 -3.17 -0.94
CA TYR A 16 -16.03 -3.17 -1.73
C TYR A 16 -17.23 -2.57 -0.97
N GLU A 17 -17.37 -2.89 0.30
CA GLU A 17 -18.47 -2.41 1.15
C GLU A 17 -18.30 -0.96 1.61
N ASN A 18 -17.06 -0.47 1.75
CA ASN A 18 -16.75 0.87 2.26
C ASN A 18 -16.52 1.90 1.13
N GLY A 19 -17.40 1.91 0.12
CA GLY A 19 -17.53 3.04 -0.79
C GLY A 19 -16.38 3.25 -1.78
N TYR A 20 -15.60 2.22 -2.12
CA TYR A 20 -14.48 2.33 -3.08
C TYR A 20 -14.84 3.08 -4.37
N ILE A 21 -16.01 2.80 -4.95
CA ILE A 21 -16.46 3.47 -6.19
C ILE A 21 -16.65 4.98 -5.99
N ASN A 22 -17.11 5.40 -4.81
CA ASN A 22 -17.27 6.81 -4.47
C ASN A 22 -15.91 7.49 -4.33
N LEU A 23 -14.90 6.80 -3.79
CA LEU A 23 -13.53 7.32 -3.73
C LEU A 23 -12.96 7.56 -5.13
N VAL A 24 -13.18 6.62 -6.06
CA VAL A 24 -12.78 6.78 -7.45
C VAL A 24 -13.48 7.98 -8.10
N TRP A 25 -14.79 8.12 -7.92
CA TRP A 25 -15.54 9.27 -8.46
C TRP A 25 -15.08 10.61 -7.87
N ARG A 26 -14.87 10.67 -6.55
CA ARG A 26 -14.32 11.84 -5.85
C ARG A 26 -12.97 12.25 -6.43
N SER A 27 -12.08 11.29 -6.64
CA SER A 27 -10.76 11.53 -7.22
C SER A 27 -10.84 12.05 -8.65
N MET A 28 -11.74 11.49 -9.47
CA MET A 28 -11.99 11.96 -10.83
C MET A 28 -12.54 13.40 -10.86
N ASP A 29 -13.50 13.72 -10.00
CA ASP A 29 -14.09 15.07 -9.88
C ASP A 29 -13.05 16.11 -9.45
N ARG A 30 -12.23 15.77 -8.45
CA ARG A 30 -11.11 16.60 -7.97
C ARG A 30 -9.92 16.64 -8.93
N LYS A 31 -9.89 15.79 -9.97
CA LYS A 31 -8.78 15.64 -10.94
C LYS A 31 -7.44 15.39 -10.25
N GLU A 32 -7.46 14.50 -9.28
CA GLU A 32 -6.30 14.22 -8.43
C GLU A 32 -5.14 13.63 -9.22
N ILE A 33 -3.93 14.01 -8.82
CA ILE A 33 -2.68 13.56 -9.44
C ILE A 33 -1.84 12.91 -8.35
N CYS A 34 -1.47 11.66 -8.59
CA CYS A 34 -0.44 10.97 -7.82
C CYS A 34 0.93 11.22 -8.45
N LEU A 35 1.95 11.30 -7.60
CA LEU A 35 3.37 11.28 -7.95
C LEU A 35 3.81 9.88 -8.44
N GLY A 36 3.27 8.82 -7.85
CA GLY A 36 3.60 7.41 -8.13
C GLY A 36 4.99 6.97 -7.63
N LYS A 37 5.96 7.89 -7.56
CA LYS A 37 7.30 7.68 -6.96
C LYS A 37 7.40 8.40 -5.62
N THR A 38 6.71 7.89 -4.61
CA THR A 38 6.52 8.57 -3.31
C THR A 38 7.63 8.36 -2.29
N TYR A 39 8.64 7.53 -2.59
CA TYR A 39 9.62 7.13 -1.58
C TYR A 39 10.81 8.10 -1.46
N PHE A 40 11.54 8.04 -0.36
CA PHE A 40 12.64 8.97 -0.02
C PHE A 40 13.85 8.95 -0.96
N ASN A 41 13.91 8.04 -1.93
CA ASN A 41 14.90 8.12 -3.00
C ASN A 41 14.48 9.09 -4.14
N ASN A 42 13.22 9.53 -4.14
CA ASN A 42 12.67 10.50 -5.07
C ASN A 42 12.27 11.82 -4.39
N ILE A 43 12.39 11.88 -3.06
CA ILE A 43 12.09 13.06 -2.24
C ILE A 43 13.37 13.48 -1.53
N ARG A 44 13.71 14.77 -1.62
CA ARG A 44 14.85 15.34 -0.88
C ARG A 44 14.43 16.60 -0.12
N TYR A 45 15.18 16.89 0.94
CA TYR A 45 15.00 18.11 1.71
C TYR A 45 16.19 19.05 1.50
N ASN A 46 15.91 20.26 1.05
CA ASN A 46 16.89 21.34 0.93
C ASN A 46 16.34 22.60 1.60
N LYS A 47 15.73 23.52 0.83
CA LYS A 47 14.97 24.68 1.35
C LYS A 47 13.49 24.37 1.58
N GLY A 48 13.10 23.14 1.27
CA GLY A 48 11.75 22.59 1.32
C GLY A 48 11.80 21.15 0.82
N ILE A 49 10.62 20.53 0.73
CA ILE A 49 10.45 19.21 0.14
C ILE A 49 10.51 19.35 -1.39
N GLU A 50 11.44 18.66 -2.02
CA GLU A 50 11.61 18.64 -3.47
C GLU A 50 11.44 17.22 -4.01
N VAL A 51 10.82 17.13 -5.19
CA VAL A 51 10.65 15.87 -5.95
C VAL A 51 11.72 15.82 -7.05
N ILE A 52 12.42 14.69 -7.15
CA ILE A 52 13.51 14.51 -8.12
C ILE A 52 12.97 14.12 -9.51
N ASP A 53 11.98 13.23 -9.57
CA ASP A 53 11.44 12.66 -10.80
C ASP A 53 9.90 12.55 -10.75
N ILE A 54 9.24 13.02 -11.80
CA ILE A 54 7.78 13.07 -11.98
C ILE A 54 7.27 12.18 -13.12
N ASN A 55 8.11 11.36 -13.75
CA ASN A 55 7.73 10.54 -14.91
C ASN A 55 6.67 9.46 -14.65
N LYS A 56 6.31 9.24 -13.38
CA LYS A 56 5.24 8.33 -12.95
C LYS A 56 3.99 9.07 -12.49
N CYS A 57 3.94 10.39 -12.63
CA CYS A 57 2.74 11.14 -12.32
C CYS A 57 1.58 10.69 -13.22
N SER A 58 0.40 10.53 -12.62
CA SER A 58 -0.82 10.15 -13.33
C SER A 58 -2.05 10.55 -12.54
N TYR A 59 -3.18 10.73 -13.23
CA TYR A 59 -4.48 10.87 -12.57
C TYR A 59 -4.82 9.61 -11.79
N ASN A 60 -5.02 9.74 -10.48
CA ASN A 60 -5.37 8.64 -9.58
C ASN A 60 -5.79 9.20 -8.21
N MET A 61 -6.38 8.33 -7.38
CA MET A 61 -6.68 8.58 -5.97
C MET A 61 -5.42 8.88 -5.18
N VAL A 62 -5.33 10.06 -4.54
CA VAL A 62 -4.16 10.47 -3.71
C VAL A 62 -3.85 9.46 -2.60
N GLU A 63 -4.85 8.71 -2.14
CA GLU A 63 -4.74 7.59 -1.21
C GLU A 63 -3.70 6.57 -1.67
N MET A 64 -3.56 6.34 -2.98
CA MET A 64 -2.62 5.37 -3.55
C MET A 64 -1.16 5.76 -3.32
N ASP A 65 -0.86 7.06 -3.36
CA ASP A 65 0.48 7.57 -3.05
C ASP A 65 0.81 7.41 -1.57
N CYS A 66 -0.17 7.67 -0.69
CA CYS A 66 -0.05 7.44 0.75
C CYS A 66 0.19 5.97 1.05
N ILE A 67 -0.59 5.06 0.46
CA ILE A 67 -0.43 3.61 0.60
C ILE A 67 0.98 3.18 0.17
N GLU A 68 1.47 3.63 -1.00
CA GLU A 68 2.80 3.25 -1.50
C GLU A 68 3.93 3.73 -0.58
N LEU A 69 3.81 4.94 -0.02
CA LEU A 69 4.79 5.48 0.93
C LEU A 69 4.76 4.70 2.24
N LEU A 70 3.58 4.59 2.87
CA LEU A 70 3.42 3.96 4.18
C LEU A 70 3.75 2.47 4.14
N TYR A 71 3.42 1.77 3.05
CA TYR A 71 3.83 0.38 2.86
C TYR A 71 5.35 0.20 2.92
N LYS A 72 6.11 1.08 2.24
CA LYS A 72 7.58 1.04 2.26
C LYS A 72 8.18 1.48 3.59
N VAL A 73 7.55 2.44 4.28
CA VAL A 73 7.98 2.89 5.61
C VAL A 73 7.77 1.78 6.63
N ASN A 74 6.57 1.19 6.69
CA ASN A 74 6.23 0.10 7.61
C ASN A 74 7.16 -1.12 7.41
N LYS A 75 7.52 -1.41 6.15
CA LYS A 75 8.50 -2.47 5.81
C LYS A 75 9.89 -2.25 6.40
N LYS A 76 10.31 -1.00 6.63
CA LYS A 76 11.65 -0.68 7.16
C LYS A 76 11.66 -0.35 8.64
N ASN A 77 10.53 0.11 9.19
CA ASN A 77 10.42 0.50 10.58
C ASN A 77 9.05 0.09 11.14
N SER A 78 9.04 -0.96 11.95
CA SER A 78 7.82 -1.49 12.56
C SER A 78 7.30 -0.67 13.75
N SER A 79 8.00 0.38 14.17
CA SER A 79 7.58 1.23 15.30
C SER A 79 6.73 2.44 14.87
N VAL A 80 6.41 2.56 13.59
CA VAL A 80 5.67 3.71 13.06
C VAL A 80 4.18 3.53 13.33
N ASP A 81 3.54 4.56 13.90
CA ASP A 81 2.10 4.60 14.10
C ASP A 81 1.38 4.89 12.79
N ILE A 82 1.08 3.81 12.05
CA ILE A 82 0.45 3.86 10.73
C ILE A 82 -0.94 4.48 10.80
N GLU A 83 -1.75 4.15 11.82
CA GLU A 83 -3.10 4.68 11.96
C GLU A 83 -3.09 6.20 12.13
N ARG A 84 -2.17 6.72 12.97
CA ARG A 84 -1.99 8.16 13.14
C ARG A 84 -1.54 8.84 11.85
N LEU A 85 -0.58 8.25 11.11
CA LEU A 85 -0.12 8.83 9.84
C LEU A 85 -1.24 8.86 8.79
N CYS A 86 -2.08 7.82 8.73
CA CYS A 86 -3.24 7.80 7.84
C CYS A 86 -4.25 8.91 8.19
N LYS A 87 -4.51 9.15 9.48
CA LYS A 87 -5.38 10.25 9.93
C LYS A 87 -4.82 11.62 9.53
N ILE A 88 -3.54 11.87 9.81
CA ILE A 88 -2.86 13.13 9.43
C ILE A 88 -2.93 13.36 7.92
N PHE A 89 -2.70 12.31 7.12
CA PHE A 89 -2.80 12.40 5.67
C PHE A 89 -4.23 12.77 5.22
N CYS A 90 -5.26 12.11 5.76
CA CYS A 90 -6.64 12.40 5.40
C CYS A 90 -7.07 13.82 5.81
N GLU A 91 -6.63 14.29 6.97
CA GLU A 91 -6.86 15.68 7.41
C GLU A 91 -6.20 16.68 6.46
N PHE A 92 -4.94 16.43 6.09
CA PHE A 92 -4.18 17.29 5.19
C PHE A 92 -4.82 17.38 3.78
N GLU A 93 -5.23 16.25 3.22
CA GLU A 93 -5.85 16.16 1.88
C GLU A 93 -7.37 16.43 1.89
N SER A 94 -7.95 16.80 3.04
CA SER A 94 -9.40 17.00 3.20
C SER A 94 -10.22 15.80 2.68
N LEU A 95 -9.82 14.62 3.11
CA LEU A 95 -10.44 13.32 2.82
C LEU A 95 -11.35 12.88 3.97
N ASN A 96 -12.32 12.02 3.64
CA ASN A 96 -13.30 11.52 4.60
C ASN A 96 -12.85 10.19 5.25
N ASP A 97 -13.68 9.68 6.16
CA ASP A 97 -13.44 8.41 6.86
C ASP A 97 -13.36 7.19 5.92
N GLU A 98 -14.07 7.21 4.78
CA GLU A 98 -13.96 6.16 3.76
C GLU A 98 -12.54 6.05 3.20
N SER A 99 -11.88 7.19 2.98
CA SER A 99 -10.49 7.25 2.49
C SER A 99 -9.52 6.71 3.55
N TYR A 100 -9.73 7.05 4.82
CA TYR A 100 -8.94 6.54 5.94
C TYR A 100 -9.04 5.01 6.05
N LYS A 101 -10.26 4.47 6.02
CA LYS A 101 -10.52 3.03 6.03
C LYS A 101 -9.91 2.34 4.82
N PHE A 102 -10.07 2.91 3.63
CA PHE A 102 -9.49 2.38 2.40
C PHE A 102 -7.97 2.24 2.49
N ILE A 103 -7.27 3.28 2.96
CA ILE A 103 -5.81 3.24 3.15
C ILE A 103 -5.43 2.12 4.13
N LEU A 104 -6.10 2.01 5.28
CA LEU A 104 -5.82 0.98 6.27
C LEU A 104 -6.08 -0.44 5.73
N TYR A 105 -7.16 -0.64 4.99
CA TYR A 105 -7.47 -1.94 4.37
C TYR A 105 -6.42 -2.31 3.33
N MET A 106 -6.01 -1.37 2.48
CA MET A 106 -4.95 -1.59 1.51
C MET A 106 -3.60 -1.91 2.16
N LEU A 107 -3.24 -1.22 3.26
CA LEU A 107 -2.04 -1.53 4.05
C LEU A 107 -2.17 -2.86 4.80
N SER A 108 -3.40 -3.32 5.05
CA SER A 108 -3.71 -4.64 5.59
C SER A 108 -3.71 -5.75 4.54
N TYR A 109 -3.61 -5.46 3.25
CA TYR A 109 -3.52 -6.53 2.26
C TYR A 109 -2.15 -7.22 2.34
N PRO A 110 -2.07 -8.57 2.38
CA PRO A 110 -0.79 -9.28 2.44
C PRO A 110 -0.08 -9.33 1.08
N TYR A 111 0.28 -8.15 0.58
CA TYR A 111 0.76 -7.92 -0.78
C TYR A 111 2.09 -8.62 -1.06
N SER A 112 3.08 -8.54 -0.16
CA SER A 112 4.39 -9.15 -0.39
C SER A 112 4.27 -10.67 -0.47
N LEU A 113 3.43 -11.27 0.37
CA LEU A 113 3.18 -12.71 0.41
C LEU A 113 2.50 -13.16 -0.88
N ILE A 114 1.38 -12.54 -1.25
CA ILE A 114 0.61 -12.89 -2.44
C ILE A 114 1.43 -12.70 -3.71
N LYS A 115 2.22 -11.62 -3.80
CA LYS A 115 3.16 -11.39 -4.90
C LYS A 115 4.24 -12.48 -4.99
N CYS A 116 4.76 -12.92 -3.84
CA CYS A 116 5.75 -14.00 -3.79
C CYS A 116 5.16 -15.31 -4.31
N CYS A 117 3.98 -15.69 -3.81
CA CYS A 117 3.27 -16.90 -4.25
C CYS A 117 2.95 -16.85 -5.75
N THR A 118 2.41 -15.72 -6.23
CA THR A 118 2.04 -15.53 -7.64
C THR A 118 3.25 -15.67 -8.56
N LYS A 119 4.41 -15.16 -8.16
CA LYS A 119 5.64 -15.30 -8.93
C LYS A 119 6.11 -16.75 -9.00
N TYR A 120 6.12 -17.44 -7.86
CA TYR A 120 6.48 -18.86 -7.81
C TYR A 120 5.59 -19.73 -8.70
N MET A 121 4.26 -19.55 -8.58
CA MET A 121 3.27 -20.31 -9.37
C MET A 121 3.43 -20.10 -10.89
N LYS A 122 3.90 -18.92 -11.31
CA LYS A 122 4.15 -18.60 -12.73
C LYS A 122 5.43 -19.22 -13.26
N GLU A 123 6.51 -19.19 -12.49
CA GLU A 123 7.82 -19.65 -12.95
C GLU A 123 7.99 -21.17 -12.88
N LYS A 124 7.37 -21.85 -11.89
CA LYS A 124 7.45 -23.31 -11.69
C LYS A 124 8.88 -23.87 -11.72
N ASP A 125 9.86 -23.07 -11.31
CA ASP A 125 11.28 -23.41 -11.34
C ASP A 125 11.69 -24.08 -10.01
N SER A 126 11.78 -25.41 -10.03
CA SER A 126 12.15 -26.23 -8.87
C SER A 126 13.58 -25.97 -8.38
N ASP A 127 14.48 -25.54 -9.27
CA ASP A 127 15.89 -25.30 -8.92
C ASP A 127 16.04 -24.03 -8.05
N LYS A 128 14.99 -23.21 -7.97
CA LYS A 128 14.91 -22.01 -7.14
C LYS A 128 14.07 -22.18 -5.88
N GLU A 129 13.69 -23.39 -5.50
CA GLU A 129 12.83 -23.63 -4.33
C GLU A 129 13.36 -22.92 -3.06
N LYS A 130 14.64 -23.10 -2.73
CA LYS A 130 15.27 -22.43 -1.57
C LYS A 130 15.20 -20.90 -1.66
N HIS A 131 15.43 -20.33 -2.84
CA HIS A 131 15.31 -18.89 -3.08
C HIS A 131 13.88 -18.39 -2.83
N TYR A 132 12.88 -19.15 -3.27
CA TYR A 132 11.47 -18.81 -3.05
C TYR A 132 11.06 -18.96 -1.58
N MET A 133 11.55 -19.98 -0.89
CA MET A 133 11.31 -20.15 0.55
C MET A 133 11.88 -19.00 1.37
N ASP A 134 13.10 -18.54 1.07
CA ASP A 134 13.69 -17.37 1.75
C ASP A 134 12.87 -16.09 1.52
N ARG A 135 12.36 -15.90 0.30
CA ARG A 135 11.51 -14.75 -0.03
C ARG A 135 10.14 -14.84 0.62
N PHE A 136 9.58 -16.03 0.69
CA PHE A 136 8.30 -16.30 1.34
C PHE A 136 8.38 -15.98 2.85
N ASN A 137 9.42 -16.48 3.53
CA ASN A 137 9.65 -16.19 4.95
C ASN A 137 9.84 -14.70 5.23
N LYS A 138 10.55 -13.99 4.33
CA LYS A 138 10.67 -12.52 4.40
C LYS A 138 9.32 -11.84 4.22
N ALA A 139 8.52 -12.26 3.24
CA ALA A 139 7.21 -11.69 2.97
C ALA A 139 6.24 -11.88 4.15
N MET A 140 6.22 -13.05 4.79
CA MET A 140 5.40 -13.30 5.99
C MET A 140 5.73 -12.34 7.13
N LYS A 141 7.00 -12.03 7.34
CA LYS A 141 7.41 -11.07 8.39
C LYS A 141 6.99 -9.64 8.06
N LEU A 142 6.95 -9.28 6.77
CA LEU A 142 6.58 -7.94 6.33
C LEU A 142 5.08 -7.69 6.43
N ASP A 143 4.28 -8.71 6.09
CA ASP A 143 2.83 -8.61 6.07
C ASP A 143 2.20 -9.06 7.40
N SER A 144 2.97 -9.15 8.49
CA SER A 144 2.46 -9.61 9.79
C SER A 144 1.44 -8.67 10.42
N ASN A 145 1.55 -7.36 10.18
CA ASN A 145 0.67 -6.34 10.75
C ASN A 145 -0.64 -6.26 9.96
N SER A 146 -1.80 -6.32 10.63
CA SER A 146 -3.15 -6.18 10.06
C SER A 146 -3.91 -5.07 10.80
N PHE A 147 -4.74 -4.32 10.08
CA PHE A 147 -5.71 -3.36 10.61
C PHE A 147 -7.16 -3.80 10.35
N VAL A 148 -7.33 -5.07 9.98
CA VAL A 148 -8.60 -5.78 9.68
C VAL A 148 -8.73 -7.03 10.53
#